data_AF-A4BGN4-F1
#
_entry.id   AF-A4BGN4-F1
#
_cell.length_a   1.000
_cell.length_b   1.000
_cell.length_c   1.000
_cell.angle_alpha   90.00
_cell.angle_beta   90.00
_cell.angle_gamma   90.00
#
_symmetry.space_group_name_H-M   'P 1'
#
loop_
_entity.id
_entity.type
_entity.pdbx_description
1 polymer ?
#
loop_
_entity_poly.entity_id
_entity_poly.type
_entity_poly.pdbx_seq_one_letter_code
_entity_poly.pdbx_strand_id
1 'polypeptide(L)'
;MFRRDAGLMAAYLVDAETGELLDDLTDHRREFDLELAHTNIAGDLMDLDASVGLPGQLDPIDLADSLLVRYENLWAELTRSDVFDPEDQYLIEKRIGRLNELGFDVEEMEITTVDNGKQVKMVPRVVEHWHHKRRLASLTGLQVQENQARRLLNSLNRYRIILSEQEGRDVPLPVAAYRWISEVFNPSVQIIPHDLKGGLDDAELFHEILEHRWYLSEERHQDVGMPYAAQSYVDNVLRQRHH
;
A
#
# COMPACT_ATOMS: atom_id res chain seq x y z
N MET A 1 -4.09 9.61 26.79
CA MET A 1 -3.15 9.33 27.90
C MET A 1 -2.18 8.24 27.46
N PHE A 2 -0.87 8.53 27.39
CA PHE A 2 0.14 7.52 27.05
C PHE A 2 0.44 6.65 28.26
N ARG A 3 0.48 5.32 28.06
CA ARG A 3 0.84 4.38 29.12
C ARG A 3 2.04 3.55 28.67
N ARG A 4 3.01 3.39 29.58
CA ARG A 4 4.18 2.54 29.33
C ARG A 4 3.72 1.09 29.24
N ASP A 5 4.05 0.42 28.14
CA ASP A 5 3.99 -1.03 28.01
C ASP A 5 5.35 -1.55 27.53
N ALA A 6 5.95 -2.45 28.32
CA ALA A 6 7.22 -3.12 28.02
C ALA A 6 8.37 -2.24 27.46
N GLY A 7 8.47 -0.97 27.88
CA GLY A 7 9.53 -0.05 27.43
C GLY A 7 9.20 0.76 26.17
N LEU A 8 8.00 0.61 25.59
CA LEU A 8 7.47 1.41 24.49
C LEU A 8 6.28 2.26 24.98
N MET A 9 6.10 3.45 24.39
CA MET A 9 4.89 4.25 24.59
C MET A 9 3.79 3.70 23.67
N ALA A 10 2.71 3.20 24.27
CA ALA A 10 1.46 2.94 23.55
C ALA A 10 0.53 4.15 23.73
N ALA A 11 0.07 4.71 22.62
CA ALA A 11 -0.97 5.73 22.61
C ALA A 11 -2.32 5.05 22.84
N TYR A 12 -2.93 5.32 23.99
CA TYR A 12 -4.34 5.01 24.21
C TYR A 12 -5.12 6.30 23.98
N LEU A 13 -6.02 6.28 22.98
CA LEU A 13 -7.06 7.28 22.80
C LEU A 13 -7.96 7.20 24.03
N VAL A 14 -7.91 8.22 24.90
CA VAL A 14 -8.56 8.18 26.22
C VAL A 14 -9.72 9.17 26.34
N ASP A 15 -9.95 10.02 25.35
CA ASP A 15 -11.21 10.72 25.22
C ASP A 15 -11.52 10.89 23.74
N ALA A 16 -12.49 10.15 23.25
CA ALA A 16 -13.19 10.60 22.05
C ALA A 16 -14.27 11.52 22.60
N GLU A 17 -13.99 12.83 22.67
CA GLU A 17 -15.07 13.80 22.88
C GLU A 17 -16.17 13.48 21.88
N THR A 18 -17.42 13.47 22.37
CA THR A 18 -18.61 12.99 21.68
C THR A 18 -18.69 13.49 20.23
N GLY A 19 -18.19 12.68 19.29
CA GLY A 19 -18.21 13.01 17.88
C GLY A 19 -19.61 12.79 17.30
N GLU A 20 -20.15 13.80 16.64
CA GLU A 20 -21.35 13.64 15.84
C GLU A 20 -20.97 12.94 14.52
N LEU A 21 -21.56 11.77 14.27
CA LEU A 21 -21.45 11.11 12.97
C LEU A 21 -22.45 11.77 12.01
N LEU A 22 -21.92 12.41 10.98
CA LEU A 22 -22.69 13.04 9.92
C LEU A 22 -22.50 12.25 8.62
N ASP A 23 -23.57 12.16 7.83
CA ASP A 23 -23.54 11.46 6.53
C ASP A 23 -22.66 12.20 5.50
N ASP A 24 -22.59 13.54 5.59
CA ASP A 24 -21.75 14.38 4.74
C ASP A 24 -20.95 15.38 5.59
N LEU A 25 -19.64 15.47 5.34
CA LEU A 25 -18.73 16.40 6.01
C LEU A 25 -18.41 17.57 5.07
N THR A 26 -18.87 18.79 5.40
CA THR A 26 -18.52 19.98 4.61
C THR A 26 -17.05 20.38 4.82
N ASP A 27 -16.42 20.98 3.80
CA ASP A 27 -15.02 21.44 3.88
C ASP A 27 -14.80 22.39 5.07
N HIS A 28 -15.71 23.33 5.32
CA HIS A 28 -15.59 24.29 6.43
C HIS A 28 -15.67 23.60 7.80
N ARG A 29 -16.50 22.56 7.94
CA ARG A 29 -16.59 21.83 9.20
C ARG A 29 -15.33 21.00 9.43
N ARG A 30 -14.82 20.37 8.38
CA ARG A 30 -13.57 19.63 8.42
C ARG A 30 -12.40 20.52 8.81
N GLU A 31 -12.27 21.69 8.20
CA GLU A 31 -11.21 22.66 8.52
C GLU A 31 -11.26 23.08 9.99
N PHE A 32 -12.45 23.41 10.50
CA PHE A 32 -12.65 23.72 11.91
C PHE A 32 -12.28 22.55 12.85
N ASP A 33 -12.71 21.33 12.53
CA ASP A 33 -12.40 20.15 13.33
C ASP A 33 -10.89 19.86 13.34
N LEU A 34 -10.18 20.16 12.25
CA LEU A 34 -8.72 20.03 12.16
C LEU A 34 -7.98 21.09 12.96
N GLU A 35 -8.41 22.34 12.93
CA GLU A 35 -7.84 23.41 13.75
C GLU A 35 -7.98 23.10 15.24
N LEU A 36 -9.15 22.60 15.64
CA LEU A 36 -9.40 22.18 17.03
C LEU A 36 -8.53 20.99 17.42
N ALA A 37 -8.47 19.96 16.57
CA ALA A 37 -7.62 18.79 16.81
C ALA A 37 -6.14 19.16 16.91
N HIS A 38 -5.66 20.05 16.03
CA HIS A 38 -4.29 20.54 16.05
C HIS A 38 -3.97 21.28 17.34
N THR A 39 -4.84 22.22 17.75
CA THR A 39 -4.66 22.97 19.00
C THR A 39 -4.57 22.04 20.20
N ASN A 40 -5.47 21.05 20.27
CA ASN A 40 -5.49 20.07 21.35
C ASN A 40 -4.24 19.18 21.35
N ILE A 41 -3.85 18.65 20.19
CA ILE A 41 -2.67 17.79 20.05
C ILE A 41 -1.39 18.54 20.38
N ALA A 42 -1.23 19.79 19.91
CA ALA A 42 -0.07 20.61 20.22
C ALA A 42 0.03 20.88 21.73
N GLY A 43 -1.08 21.21 22.39
CA GLY A 43 -1.13 21.34 23.84
C GLY A 43 -0.72 20.06 24.58
N ASP A 44 -1.29 18.92 24.20
CA ASP A 44 -0.95 17.60 24.76
C ASP A 44 0.55 17.25 24.56
N LEU A 45 1.12 17.59 23.40
CA LEU A 45 2.53 17.35 23.11
C LEU A 45 3.46 18.28 23.91
N MET A 46 3.07 19.53 24.14
CA MET A 46 3.81 20.46 25.01
C MET A 46 3.82 19.98 26.46
N ASP A 47 2.68 19.52 26.96
CA ASP A 47 2.57 18.96 28.31
C ASP A 47 3.39 17.66 28.44
N LEU A 48 3.42 16.84 27.38
CA LEU A 48 4.25 15.64 27.32
C LEU A 48 5.75 15.99 27.34
N ASP A 49 6.18 16.97 26.55
CA ASP A 49 7.56 17.42 26.51
C ASP A 49 8.02 17.98 27.88
N ALA A 50 7.18 18.80 28.52
CA ALA A 50 7.45 19.37 29.83
C ALA A 50 7.53 18.30 30.95
N SER A 51 6.82 17.17 30.80
CA SER A 51 6.74 16.13 31.84
C SER A 51 7.79 15.02 31.68
N VAL A 52 7.99 14.50 30.48
CA VAL A 52 8.88 13.35 30.21
C VAL A 52 9.88 13.59 29.10
N GLY A 53 9.75 14.68 28.35
CA GLY A 53 10.57 15.01 27.18
C GLY A 53 10.14 14.24 25.93
N LEU A 54 10.17 14.92 24.78
CA LEU A 54 10.00 14.29 23.49
C LEU A 54 11.32 13.65 23.01
N PRO A 55 11.25 12.49 22.33
CA PRO A 55 12.44 11.85 21.77
C PRO A 55 13.10 12.76 20.74
N GLY A 56 14.43 12.86 20.78
CA GLY A 56 15.20 13.57 19.77
C GLY A 56 15.09 15.10 19.80
N GLN A 57 14.62 15.71 20.91
CA GLN A 57 14.37 17.16 20.99
C GLN A 57 13.45 17.66 19.86
N LEU A 58 12.44 16.86 19.51
CA LEU A 58 11.42 17.27 18.57
C LEU A 58 10.61 18.43 19.16
N ASP A 59 10.30 19.41 18.34
CA ASP A 59 9.40 20.50 18.72
C ASP A 59 7.94 20.00 18.73
N PRO A 60 7.17 20.22 19.82
CA PRO A 60 5.77 19.82 19.90
C PRO A 60 4.88 20.39 18.79
N ILE A 61 5.11 21.63 18.36
CA ILE A 61 4.33 22.31 17.33
C ILE A 61 4.67 21.69 15.97
N ASP A 62 5.95 21.53 15.65
CA ASP A 62 6.40 20.89 14.41
C ASP A 62 5.82 19.46 14.28
N LEU A 63 5.74 18.73 15.40
CA LEU A 63 5.16 17.39 15.42
C LEU A 63 3.64 17.43 15.16
N ALA A 64 2.91 18.36 15.77
CA ALA A 64 1.48 18.57 15.52
C ALA A 64 1.20 18.98 14.06
N ASP A 65 2.00 19.90 13.51
CA ASP A 65 1.93 20.32 12.11
C ASP A 65 2.15 19.13 11.17
N SER A 66 3.12 18.27 11.48
CA SER A 66 3.39 17.06 10.69
C SER A 66 2.19 16.09 10.64
N LEU A 67 1.37 16.06 11.69
CA LEU A 67 0.16 15.22 11.74
C LEU A 67 -0.95 15.78 10.85
N LEU A 68 -1.14 17.11 10.82
CA LEU A 68 -2.06 17.75 9.87
C LEU A 68 -1.65 17.46 8.44
N VAL A 69 -0.38 17.62 8.09
CA VAL A 69 0.13 17.31 6.74
C VAL A 69 -0.12 15.85 6.37
N ARG A 70 0.12 14.91 7.29
CA ARG A 70 -0.19 13.48 7.05
C ARG A 70 -1.69 13.26 6.85
N TYR A 71 -2.54 13.90 7.64
CA TYR A 71 -3.98 13.81 7.51
C TYR A 71 -4.45 14.36 6.15
N GLU A 72 -3.97 15.52 5.73
CA GLU A 72 -4.33 16.13 4.44
C GLU A 72 -3.92 15.23 3.27
N ASN A 73 -2.70 14.70 3.29
CA ASN A 73 -2.23 13.75 2.29
C ASN A 73 -3.10 12.49 2.26
N LEU A 74 -3.44 11.92 3.41
CA LEU A 74 -4.32 10.76 3.50
C LEU A 74 -5.72 11.08 2.99
N TRP A 75 -6.29 12.21 3.38
CA TRP A 75 -7.62 12.63 2.95
C TRP A 75 -7.68 12.83 1.44
N ALA A 76 -6.67 13.48 0.87
CA ALA A 76 -6.54 13.62 -0.58
C ALA A 76 -6.52 12.25 -1.26
N GLU A 77 -5.72 11.29 -0.76
CA GLU A 77 -5.70 9.94 -1.33
C GLU A 77 -7.01 9.16 -1.13
N LEU A 78 -7.74 9.40 -0.05
CA LEU A 78 -9.00 8.73 0.28
C LEU A 78 -10.20 9.24 -0.52
N THR A 79 -10.29 10.55 -0.68
CA THR A 79 -11.43 11.23 -1.30
C THR A 79 -11.28 11.42 -2.81
N ARG A 80 -10.07 11.19 -3.32
CA ARG A 80 -9.81 11.25 -4.74
C ARG A 80 -10.59 10.16 -5.49
N SER A 81 -11.46 10.60 -6.38
CA SER A 81 -12.13 9.76 -7.36
C SER A 81 -11.43 9.92 -8.72
N ASP A 82 -10.55 8.97 -9.03
CA ASP A 82 -9.96 8.86 -10.37
C ASP A 82 -10.71 7.80 -11.18
N VAL A 83 -11.00 8.12 -12.44
CA VAL A 83 -11.37 7.13 -13.46
C VAL A 83 -10.11 6.80 -14.22
N PHE A 84 -9.73 5.52 -14.23
CA PHE A 84 -8.54 5.03 -14.91
C PHE A 84 -8.93 4.35 -16.20
N ASP A 85 -8.20 4.63 -17.28
CA ASP A 85 -8.27 3.79 -18.45
C ASP A 85 -7.62 2.43 -18.17
N PRO A 86 -7.99 1.36 -18.90
CA PRO A 86 -7.35 0.05 -18.78
C PRO A 86 -5.82 0.10 -18.94
N GLU A 87 -5.29 1.11 -19.62
CA GLU A 87 -3.86 1.32 -19.87
C GLU A 87 -3.13 1.99 -18.68
N ASP A 88 -3.87 2.67 -17.79
CA ASP A 88 -3.34 3.47 -16.67
C ASP A 88 -3.10 2.66 -15.38
N GLN A 89 -2.87 1.36 -15.51
CA GLN A 89 -2.70 0.46 -14.35
C GLN A 89 -1.51 0.86 -13.46
N TYR A 90 -0.48 1.46 -14.04
CA TYR A 90 0.68 1.97 -13.31
C TYR A 90 0.31 3.14 -12.37
N LEU A 91 -0.76 3.90 -12.65
CA LEU A 91 -1.25 4.97 -11.78
C LEU A 91 -1.93 4.43 -10.51
N ILE A 92 -2.64 3.30 -10.62
CA ILE A 92 -3.21 2.58 -9.49
C ILE A 92 -2.09 2.10 -8.56
N GLU A 93 -1.03 1.51 -9.11
CA GLU A 93 0.14 1.06 -8.35
C GLU A 93 0.86 2.24 -7.68
N LYS A 94 0.98 3.38 -8.38
CA LYS A 94 1.52 4.63 -7.82
C LYS A 94 0.69 5.16 -6.65
N ARG A 95 -0.65 5.07 -6.75
CA ARG A 95 -1.58 5.45 -5.67
C ARG A 95 -1.41 4.57 -4.43
N ILE A 96 -1.33 3.25 -4.62
CA ILE A 96 -1.05 2.30 -3.52
C ILE A 96 0.31 2.62 -2.88
N GLY A 97 1.33 2.96 -3.68
CA GLY A 97 2.64 3.40 -3.19
C GLY A 97 2.56 4.60 -2.24
N ARG A 98 1.78 5.63 -2.58
CA ARG A 98 1.59 6.81 -1.72
C ARG A 98 0.86 6.49 -0.43
N LEU A 99 -0.18 5.64 -0.47
CA LEU A 99 -0.86 5.16 0.74
C LEU A 99 0.10 4.39 1.66
N ASN A 100 0.94 3.56 1.06
CA ASN A 100 1.97 2.79 1.75
C ASN A 100 3.02 3.68 2.44
N GLU A 101 3.43 4.79 1.82
CA GLU A 101 4.34 5.80 2.40
C GLU A 101 3.70 6.53 3.58
N LEU A 102 2.36 6.68 3.56
CA LEU A 102 1.58 7.25 4.67
C LEU A 102 1.34 6.25 5.82
N GLY A 103 1.80 5.00 5.69
CA GLY A 103 1.64 3.95 6.71
C GLY A 103 0.30 3.21 6.63
N PHE A 104 -0.43 3.36 5.52
CA PHE A 104 -1.68 2.65 5.27
C PHE A 104 -1.44 1.51 4.28
N ASP A 105 -2.21 0.44 4.44
CA ASP A 105 -2.25 -0.67 3.50
C ASP A 105 -3.58 -0.71 2.75
N VAL A 106 -3.58 -1.30 1.55
CA VAL A 106 -4.79 -1.50 0.73
C VAL A 106 -5.13 -2.99 0.69
N GLU A 107 -5.89 -3.43 1.70
CA GLU A 107 -6.30 -4.82 1.81
C GLU A 107 -7.36 -5.20 0.75
N GLU A 108 -8.25 -4.26 0.47
CA GLU A 108 -9.37 -4.41 -0.46
C GLU A 108 -9.39 -3.26 -1.47
N MET A 109 -9.55 -3.65 -2.73
CA MET A 109 -9.74 -2.74 -3.86
C MET A 109 -10.95 -3.23 -4.63
N GLU A 110 -11.90 -2.34 -4.83
CA GLU A 110 -13.06 -2.55 -5.68
C GLU A 110 -12.82 -1.79 -6.98
N ILE A 111 -12.94 -2.50 -8.11
CA ILE A 111 -12.88 -1.88 -9.43
C ILE A 111 -14.27 -1.99 -10.04
N THR A 112 -14.85 -0.85 -10.38
CA THR A 112 -16.15 -0.74 -11.02
C THR A 112 -15.96 -0.22 -12.43
N THR A 113 -16.44 -0.97 -13.42
CA THR A 113 -16.47 -0.50 -14.81
C THR A 113 -17.53 0.60 -14.94
N VAL A 114 -17.13 1.75 -15.48
CA VAL A 114 -17.98 2.91 -15.77
C VAL A 114 -17.92 3.23 -17.27
N ASP A 115 -18.84 4.04 -17.79
CA ASP A 115 -18.97 4.30 -19.25
C ASP A 115 -17.66 4.79 -19.92
N ASN A 116 -16.77 5.45 -19.15
CA ASN A 116 -15.50 6.02 -19.63
C ASN A 116 -14.25 5.36 -19.01
N GLY A 117 -14.32 4.11 -18.55
CA GLY A 117 -13.15 3.39 -18.04
C GLY A 117 -13.42 2.56 -16.80
N LYS A 118 -12.45 2.49 -15.89
CA LYS A 118 -12.56 1.76 -14.62
C LYS A 118 -12.39 2.72 -13.46
N GLN A 119 -13.41 2.83 -12.63
CA GLN A 119 -13.32 3.54 -11.36
C GLN A 119 -12.77 2.59 -10.30
N VAL A 120 -11.72 3.02 -9.61
CA VAL A 120 -11.07 2.21 -8.57
C VAL A 120 -11.34 2.84 -7.22
N LYS A 121 -12.02 2.08 -6.35
CA LYS A 121 -12.21 2.42 -4.95
C LYS A 121 -11.24 1.59 -4.11
N MET A 122 -10.41 2.27 -3.35
CA MET A 122 -9.47 1.65 -2.41
C MET A 122 -9.97 1.85 -0.99
N VAL A 123 -9.90 0.82 -0.16
CA VAL A 123 -10.22 0.91 1.26
C VAL A 123 -8.90 0.79 2.04
N PRO A 124 -8.24 1.90 2.38
CA PRO A 124 -7.02 1.83 3.16
C PRO A 124 -7.32 1.42 4.60
N ARG A 125 -6.41 0.66 5.20
CA ARG A 125 -6.47 0.25 6.61
C ARG A 125 -5.09 0.36 7.25
N VAL A 126 -5.07 0.62 8.55
CA VAL A 126 -3.87 0.45 9.38
C VAL A 126 -3.78 -1.02 9.76
N VAL A 127 -2.64 -1.64 9.49
CA VAL A 127 -2.40 -3.05 9.78
C VAL A 127 -1.29 -3.21 10.81
N GLU A 128 -1.38 -4.28 11.59
CA GLU A 128 -0.35 -4.63 12.56
C GLU A 128 0.97 -5.02 11.88
N HIS A 129 2.07 -4.90 12.62
CA HIS A 129 3.37 -5.42 12.20
C HIS A 129 3.26 -6.92 11.86
N TRP A 130 3.92 -7.34 10.78
CA TRP A 130 3.95 -8.72 10.28
C TRP A 130 2.64 -9.24 9.67
N HIS A 131 1.63 -8.38 9.51
CA HIS A 131 0.35 -8.75 8.92
C HIS A 131 0.54 -9.37 7.53
N HIS A 132 1.32 -8.74 6.66
CA HIS A 132 1.47 -9.17 5.27
C HIS A 132 2.20 -10.50 5.16
N LYS A 133 3.30 -10.68 5.91
CA LYS A 133 4.01 -11.96 5.93
C LYS A 133 3.09 -13.10 6.32
N ARG A 134 2.37 -12.98 7.43
CA ARG A 134 1.46 -14.04 7.90
C ARG A 134 0.39 -14.34 6.87
N ARG A 135 -0.24 -13.29 6.31
CA ARG A 135 -1.30 -13.43 5.31
C ARG A 135 -0.79 -14.11 4.05
N LEU A 136 0.30 -13.62 3.47
CA LEU A 136 0.87 -14.20 2.25
C LEU A 136 1.32 -15.64 2.47
N ALA A 137 2.01 -15.91 3.59
CA ALA A 137 2.43 -17.27 3.96
C ALA A 137 1.23 -18.21 4.09
N SER A 138 0.13 -17.77 4.71
CA SER A 138 -1.08 -18.59 4.85
C SER A 138 -1.77 -18.91 3.53
N LEU A 139 -1.67 -18.01 2.54
CA LEU A 139 -2.30 -18.15 1.24
C LEU A 139 -1.45 -18.92 0.22
N THR A 140 -0.12 -18.78 0.31
CA THR A 140 0.80 -19.22 -0.74
C THR A 140 1.94 -20.11 -0.25
N GLY A 141 2.20 -20.14 1.06
CA GLY A 141 3.37 -20.79 1.65
C GLY A 141 4.68 -19.98 1.57
N LEU A 142 4.71 -18.87 0.81
CA LEU A 142 5.92 -18.06 0.64
C LEU A 142 6.37 -17.40 1.96
N GLN A 143 7.66 -17.52 2.28
CA GLN A 143 8.30 -16.90 3.44
C GLN A 143 9.18 -15.75 2.96
N VAL A 144 8.77 -14.51 3.22
CA VAL A 144 9.38 -13.31 2.62
C VAL A 144 9.50 -12.18 3.65
N GLN A 145 10.10 -11.05 3.26
CA GLN A 145 10.13 -9.82 4.07
C GLN A 145 8.79 -9.06 4.00
N GLU A 146 8.51 -8.17 4.96
CA GLU A 146 7.18 -7.56 5.10
C GLU A 146 6.81 -6.72 3.87
N ASN A 147 7.77 -5.96 3.37
CA ASN A 147 7.60 -5.15 2.17
C ASN A 147 7.43 -6.01 0.90
N GLN A 148 8.16 -7.12 0.79
CA GLN A 148 7.97 -8.09 -0.29
C GLN A 148 6.56 -8.70 -0.20
N ALA A 149 6.14 -9.14 1.00
CA ALA A 149 4.81 -9.71 1.20
C ALA A 149 3.70 -8.76 0.76
N ARG A 150 3.80 -7.49 1.15
CA ARG A 150 2.86 -6.44 0.76
C ARG A 150 2.78 -6.27 -0.76
N ARG A 151 3.93 -6.18 -1.44
CA ARG A 151 3.97 -6.07 -2.92
C ARG A 151 3.37 -7.29 -3.63
N LEU A 152 3.67 -8.49 -3.13
CA LEU A 152 3.12 -9.74 -3.68
C LEU A 152 1.61 -9.85 -3.44
N LEU A 153 1.11 -9.47 -2.25
CA LEU A 153 -0.32 -9.40 -1.95
C LEU A 153 -1.06 -8.41 -2.85
N ASN A 154 -0.46 -7.26 -3.16
CA ASN A 154 -1.03 -6.30 -4.11
C ASN A 154 -1.13 -6.89 -5.52
N SER A 155 -0.09 -7.58 -5.98
CA SER A 155 -0.15 -8.31 -7.26
C SER A 155 -1.23 -9.39 -7.26
N LEU A 156 -1.38 -10.12 -6.16
CA LEU A 156 -2.40 -11.15 -5.99
C LEU A 156 -3.82 -10.55 -6.03
N ASN A 157 -4.06 -9.49 -5.26
CA ASN A 157 -5.36 -8.81 -5.22
C ASN A 157 -5.74 -8.27 -6.60
N ARG A 158 -4.79 -7.68 -7.33
CA ARG A 158 -5.00 -7.25 -8.71
C ARG A 158 -5.39 -8.40 -9.64
N TYR A 159 -4.67 -9.52 -9.56
CA TYR A 159 -5.01 -10.72 -10.33
C TYR A 159 -6.40 -11.25 -9.99
N ARG A 160 -6.78 -11.28 -8.70
CA ARG A 160 -8.12 -11.67 -8.26
C ARG A 160 -9.20 -10.83 -8.92
N ILE A 161 -9.03 -9.51 -8.97
CA ILE A 161 -10.03 -8.61 -9.57
C ILE A 161 -10.22 -8.92 -11.06
N ILE A 162 -9.12 -9.03 -11.80
CA ILE A 162 -9.15 -9.38 -13.24
C ILE A 162 -9.83 -10.74 -13.44
N LEU A 163 -9.51 -11.71 -12.60
CA LEU A 163 -10.09 -13.05 -12.68
C LEU A 163 -11.59 -13.03 -12.35
N SER A 164 -12.02 -12.27 -11.34
CA SER A 164 -13.42 -12.10 -10.98
C SER A 164 -14.23 -11.48 -12.12
N GLU A 165 -13.67 -10.48 -12.81
CA GLU A 165 -14.29 -9.88 -14.00
C GLU A 165 -14.45 -10.92 -15.14
N GLN A 166 -13.40 -11.69 -15.42
CA GLN A 166 -13.41 -12.71 -16.47
C GLN A 166 -14.41 -13.84 -16.18
N GLU A 167 -14.55 -14.25 -14.93
CA GLU A 167 -15.49 -15.29 -14.52
C GLU A 167 -16.92 -14.77 -14.26
N GLY A 168 -17.13 -13.45 -14.28
CA GLY A 168 -18.43 -12.82 -14.03
C GLY A 168 -18.94 -13.02 -12.60
N ARG A 169 -18.06 -13.30 -11.64
CA ARG A 169 -18.38 -13.54 -10.22
C ARG A 169 -17.17 -13.25 -9.34
N ASP A 170 -17.39 -12.92 -8.07
CA ASP A 170 -16.26 -12.76 -7.14
C ASP A 170 -15.55 -14.11 -6.91
N VAL A 171 -14.23 -14.09 -7.05
CA VAL A 171 -13.36 -15.25 -6.85
C VAL A 171 -12.81 -15.22 -5.42
N PRO A 172 -13.02 -16.28 -4.62
CA PRO A 172 -12.48 -16.35 -3.27
C PRO A 172 -10.96 -16.19 -3.25
N LEU A 173 -10.46 -15.39 -2.29
CA LEU A 173 -9.03 -15.08 -2.19
C LEU A 173 -8.11 -16.32 -2.17
N PRO A 174 -8.40 -17.42 -1.46
CA PRO A 174 -7.56 -18.62 -1.52
C PRO A 174 -7.48 -19.25 -2.91
N VAL A 175 -8.56 -19.19 -3.70
CA VAL A 175 -8.59 -19.71 -5.07
C VAL A 175 -7.75 -18.82 -5.98
N ALA A 176 -7.90 -17.50 -5.85
CA ALA A 176 -7.08 -16.54 -6.58
C ALA A 176 -5.59 -16.69 -6.22
N ALA A 177 -5.26 -16.97 -4.95
CA ALA A 177 -3.89 -17.17 -4.48
C ALA A 177 -3.21 -18.37 -5.16
N TYR A 178 -3.92 -19.51 -5.17
CA TYR A 178 -3.42 -20.70 -5.84
C TYR A 178 -3.17 -20.44 -7.34
N ARG A 179 -4.15 -19.85 -8.03
CA ARG A 179 -4.05 -19.60 -9.47
C ARG A 179 -2.99 -18.55 -9.80
N TRP A 180 -2.89 -17.48 -9.02
CA TRP A 180 -1.87 -16.45 -9.17
C TRP A 180 -0.45 -17.03 -9.04
N ILE A 181 -0.23 -17.94 -8.09
CA ILE A 181 1.05 -18.63 -7.96
C ILE A 181 1.38 -19.39 -9.25
N SER A 182 0.43 -20.17 -9.78
CA SER A 182 0.66 -20.99 -10.97
C SER A 182 0.73 -20.21 -12.28
N GLU A 183 -0.03 -19.13 -12.42
CA GLU A 183 -0.25 -18.44 -13.69
C GLU A 183 0.56 -17.15 -13.82
N VAL A 184 1.00 -16.56 -12.70
CA VAL A 184 1.72 -15.27 -12.69
C VAL A 184 3.07 -15.39 -12.00
N PHE A 185 3.11 -15.82 -10.73
CA PHE A 185 4.35 -15.85 -9.95
C PHE A 185 5.37 -16.82 -10.55
N ASN A 186 5.02 -18.11 -10.65
CA ASN A 186 5.93 -19.16 -11.13
C ASN A 186 6.43 -18.89 -12.56
N PRO A 187 5.59 -18.56 -13.56
CA PRO A 187 6.08 -18.31 -14.91
C PRO A 187 7.03 -17.10 -14.99
N SER A 188 6.82 -16.09 -14.16
CA SER A 188 7.64 -14.87 -14.17
C SER A 188 9.05 -15.11 -13.62
N VAL A 189 9.20 -16.01 -12.65
CA VAL A 189 10.52 -16.33 -12.06
C VAL A 189 11.21 -17.48 -12.79
N GLN A 190 10.47 -18.46 -13.32
CA GLN A 190 11.03 -19.64 -13.98
C GLN A 190 11.65 -19.35 -15.36
N ILE A 191 11.31 -18.20 -15.98
CA ILE A 191 11.97 -17.76 -17.21
C ILE A 191 13.43 -17.34 -16.99
N ILE A 192 13.81 -17.07 -15.74
CA ILE A 192 15.15 -16.59 -15.39
C ILE A 192 16.15 -17.74 -15.43
N PRO A 193 17.20 -17.66 -16.27
CA PRO A 193 18.27 -18.66 -16.30
C PRO A 193 18.96 -18.80 -14.93
N HIS A 194 19.28 -20.04 -14.53
CA HIS A 194 19.86 -20.33 -13.21
C HIS A 194 21.20 -19.60 -12.97
N ASP A 195 22.02 -19.45 -14.00
CA ASP A 195 23.27 -18.70 -13.98
C ASP A 195 23.07 -17.21 -13.70
N LEU A 196 21.97 -16.63 -14.18
CA LEU A 196 21.64 -15.22 -13.98
C LEU A 196 20.99 -14.92 -12.63
N LYS A 197 20.54 -15.95 -11.90
CA LYS A 197 19.80 -15.80 -10.64
C LYS A 197 20.62 -15.16 -9.52
N GLY A 198 21.95 -15.34 -9.52
CA GLY A 198 22.87 -14.63 -8.62
C GLY A 198 22.64 -14.86 -7.12
N GLY A 199 21.96 -15.94 -6.73
CA GLY A 199 21.64 -16.25 -5.32
C GLY A 199 20.39 -15.56 -4.78
N LEU A 200 19.67 -14.78 -5.60
CA LEU A 200 18.39 -14.19 -5.24
C LEU A 200 17.33 -15.30 -5.11
N ASP A 201 16.45 -15.18 -4.11
CA ASP A 201 15.29 -16.06 -4.00
C ASP A 201 14.17 -15.64 -4.99
N ASP A 202 13.20 -16.53 -5.19
CA ASP A 202 12.11 -16.29 -6.16
C ASP A 202 11.25 -15.09 -5.80
N ALA A 203 11.08 -14.80 -4.51
CA ALA A 203 10.26 -13.68 -4.07
C ALA A 203 10.95 -12.34 -4.35
N GLU A 204 12.26 -12.27 -4.15
CA GLU A 204 13.06 -11.09 -4.49
C GLU A 204 13.08 -10.86 -5.99
N LEU A 205 13.29 -11.91 -6.80
CA LEU A 205 13.24 -11.78 -8.26
C LEU A 205 11.86 -11.30 -8.74
N PHE A 206 10.79 -11.86 -8.19
CA PHE A 206 9.44 -11.43 -8.53
C PHE A 206 9.19 -9.98 -8.11
N HIS A 207 9.67 -9.59 -6.93
CA HIS A 207 9.62 -8.19 -6.48
C HIS A 207 10.32 -7.26 -7.48
N GLU A 208 11.53 -7.58 -7.90
CA GLU A 208 12.30 -6.76 -8.85
C GLU A 208 11.60 -6.71 -10.22
N ILE A 209 10.99 -7.81 -10.68
CA ILE A 209 10.18 -7.82 -11.91
C ILE A 209 8.96 -6.90 -11.80
N LEU A 210 8.26 -6.90 -10.66
CA LEU A 210 7.12 -6.01 -10.44
C LEU A 210 7.55 -4.53 -10.52
N GLU A 211 8.69 -4.20 -9.92
CA GLU A 211 9.25 -2.85 -9.99
C GLU A 211 9.62 -2.49 -11.43
N HIS A 212 10.32 -3.39 -12.13
CA HIS A 212 10.67 -3.20 -13.54
C HIS A 212 9.44 -3.02 -14.44
N ARG A 213 8.38 -3.81 -14.22
CA ARG A 213 7.10 -3.66 -14.93
C ARG A 213 6.54 -2.25 -14.72
N TRP A 214 6.52 -1.78 -13.48
CA TRP A 214 6.00 -0.45 -13.16
C TRP A 214 6.75 0.64 -13.91
N TYR A 215 8.09 0.62 -13.88
CA TYR A 215 8.93 1.58 -14.62
C TYR A 215 8.66 1.53 -16.13
N LEU A 216 8.61 0.33 -16.73
CA LEU A 216 8.34 0.17 -18.16
C LEU A 216 6.94 0.65 -18.56
N SER A 217 5.95 0.44 -17.69
CA SER A 217 4.58 0.88 -17.92
C SER A 217 4.45 2.41 -17.78
N GLU A 218 5.16 3.01 -16.82
CA GLU A 218 5.19 4.47 -16.66
C GLU A 218 5.87 5.14 -17.87
N GLU A 219 7.01 4.63 -18.32
CA GLU A 219 7.73 5.17 -19.49
C GLU A 219 6.91 5.12 -20.78
N ARG A 220 6.09 4.07 -20.94
CA ARG A 220 5.25 3.88 -22.14
C ARG A 220 3.85 4.45 -22.00
N HIS A 221 3.48 4.97 -20.82
CA HIS A 221 2.11 5.35 -20.49
C HIS A 221 1.07 4.24 -20.79
N GLN A 222 1.46 2.98 -20.63
CA GLN A 222 0.61 1.81 -20.92
C GLN A 222 1.10 0.59 -20.15
N ASP A 223 0.18 -0.24 -19.63
CA ASP A 223 0.56 -1.51 -19.01
C ASP A 223 1.24 -2.46 -20.00
N VAL A 224 2.51 -2.78 -19.73
CA VAL A 224 3.29 -3.70 -20.57
C VAL A 224 3.01 -5.19 -20.29
N GLY A 225 2.36 -5.49 -19.16
CA GLY A 225 2.04 -6.85 -18.74
C GLY A 225 3.23 -7.64 -18.19
N MET A 226 2.92 -8.68 -17.39
CA MET A 226 3.93 -9.49 -16.70
C MET A 226 4.87 -10.28 -17.62
N PRO A 227 4.40 -10.98 -18.67
CA PRO A 227 5.29 -11.77 -19.51
C PRO A 227 6.37 -10.91 -20.20
N TYR A 228 5.99 -9.75 -20.70
CA TYR A 228 6.93 -8.82 -21.32
C TYR A 228 7.91 -8.24 -20.29
N ALA A 229 7.42 -7.82 -19.12
CA ALA A 229 8.27 -7.26 -18.07
C ALA A 229 9.29 -8.29 -17.55
N ALA A 230 8.89 -9.54 -17.33
CA ALA A 230 9.79 -10.60 -16.89
C ALA A 230 10.92 -10.86 -17.90
N GLN A 231 10.59 -10.94 -19.20
CA GLN A 231 11.59 -11.09 -20.26
C GLN A 231 12.53 -9.87 -20.33
N SER A 232 11.96 -8.66 -20.31
CA SER A 232 12.73 -7.42 -20.33
C SER A 232 13.67 -7.30 -19.12
N TYR A 233 13.23 -7.76 -17.94
CA TYR A 233 14.04 -7.78 -16.73
C TYR A 233 15.26 -8.69 -16.88
N VAL A 234 15.08 -9.89 -17.44
CA VAL A 234 16.20 -10.80 -17.75
C VAL A 234 17.20 -10.12 -18.68
N ASP A 235 16.72 -9.56 -19.79
CA ASP A 235 17.59 -9.07 -20.86
C ASP A 235 18.30 -7.75 -20.51
N ASN A 236 17.64 -6.87 -19.79
CA ASN A 236 18.14 -5.50 -19.56
C ASN A 236 18.63 -5.25 -18.13
N VAL A 237 18.24 -6.06 -17.14
CA VAL A 237 18.68 -5.88 -15.75
C VAL A 237 19.62 -7.00 -15.33
N LEU A 238 19.16 -8.25 -15.35
CA LEU A 238 19.98 -9.36 -14.86
C LEU A 238 21.25 -9.54 -15.69
N ARG A 239 21.16 -9.56 -17.02
CA ARG A 239 22.37 -9.70 -17.87
C ARG A 239 23.39 -8.60 -17.64
N GLN A 240 22.96 -7.37 -17.38
CA GLN A 240 23.87 -6.24 -17.11
C GLN A 240 24.55 -6.36 -15.74
N ARG A 241 23.91 -7.01 -14.74
CA ARG A 241 24.51 -7.25 -13.41
C ARG A 241 25.64 -8.29 -13.43
N HIS A 242 25.66 -9.17 -14.43
CA HIS A 242 26.67 -10.23 -14.59
C HIS A 242 27.85 -9.84 -15.49
N HIS A 243 27.88 -8.59 -15.97
CA HIS A 243 29.00 -8.00 -16.72
C HIS A 243 29.78 -7.02 -15.84
#